data_AF-A0A7C1AJK0-F1
#
_entry.id   AF-A0A7C1AJK0-F1
#
_cell.length_a   1.000
_cell.length_b   1.000
_cell.length_c   1.000
_cell.angle_alpha   90.00
_cell.angle_beta   90.00
_cell.angle_gamma   90.00
#
_symmetry.space_group_name_H-M   'P 1'
#
loop_
_entity.id
_entity.type
_entity.pdbx_description
1 polymer ?
#
loop_
_entity_poly.entity_id
_entity_poly.type
_entity_poly.pdbx_seq_one_letter_code
_entity_poly.pdbx_strand_id
1 'polypeptide(L)'
;MKIKLKKLRRRIRTFLSDKPEVYIPLARILKGDFIVNKKTEIVIEGYPRSGNSFAEAAFRFSQTRPVRIAHHSHAAAQVRAGAHWHIPTIVLLREPEEAVRSLMMHHPQLFDAKMAFHEYLIFY
;
A
#
# COMPACT_ATOMS: atom_id res chain seq x y z
N MET A 1 9.75 -21.16 -13.85
CA MET A 1 8.41 -21.39 -13.25
C MET A 1 8.06 -20.42 -12.10
N LYS A 2 8.92 -20.23 -11.09
CA LYS A 2 8.63 -19.40 -9.91
C LYS A 2 8.31 -17.91 -10.18
N ILE A 3 8.96 -17.28 -11.18
CA ILE A 3 8.73 -15.85 -11.51
C ILE A 3 7.36 -15.63 -12.17
N LYS A 4 6.94 -16.50 -13.10
CA LYS A 4 5.63 -16.40 -13.75
C LYS A 4 4.49 -16.46 -12.71
N LEU A 5 4.61 -17.36 -11.73
CA LEU A 5 3.65 -17.45 -10.63
C LEU A 5 3.65 -16.19 -9.75
N LYS A 6 4.82 -15.63 -9.42
CA LYS A 6 4.92 -14.35 -8.68
C LYS A 6 4.25 -13.20 -9.44
N LYS A 7 4.47 -13.09 -10.76
CA LYS A 7 3.83 -12.09 -11.62
C LYS A 7 2.32 -12.28 -11.70
N LEU A 8 1.84 -13.53 -11.82
CA LEU A 8 0.40 -13.83 -11.81
C LEU A 8 -0.24 -13.45 -10.47
N ARG A 9 0.36 -13.86 -9.34
CA ARG A 9 -0.09 -13.47 -8.00
C ARG A 9 -0.13 -11.96 -7.84
N ARG A 10 0.86 -11.24 -8.37
CA ARG A 10 0.90 -9.78 -8.33
C ARG A 10 -0.24 -9.15 -9.12
N ARG A 11 -0.51 -9.63 -10.34
CA ARG A 11 -1.66 -9.17 -11.16
C ARG A 11 -2.99 -9.37 -10.46
N ILE A 12 -3.21 -10.55 -9.88
CA ILE A 12 -4.42 -10.84 -9.10
C ILE A 12 -4.52 -9.87 -7.91
N ARG A 13 -3.44 -9.71 -7.15
CA ARG A 13 -3.39 -8.75 -6.03
C ARG A 13 -3.74 -7.34 -6.50
N THR A 14 -3.18 -6.88 -7.61
CA THR A 14 -3.41 -5.53 -8.15
C THR A 14 -4.86 -5.35 -8.58
N PHE A 15 -5.45 -6.33 -9.27
CA PHE A 15 -6.86 -6.30 -9.65
C PHE A 15 -7.83 -6.22 -8.45
N LEU A 16 -7.45 -6.79 -7.31
CA LEU A 16 -8.21 -6.71 -6.08
C LEU A 16 -7.86 -5.48 -5.23
N SER A 17 -6.73 -4.82 -5.49
CA SER A 17 -6.16 -3.82 -4.59
C SER A 17 -6.93 -2.52 -4.49
N ASP A 18 -7.95 -2.32 -5.32
CA ASP A 18 -8.89 -1.21 -5.31
C ASP A 18 -10.25 -1.56 -4.68
N LYS A 19 -10.51 -2.81 -4.30
CA LYS A 19 -11.81 -3.30 -3.79
C LYS A 19 -11.74 -3.63 -2.29
N PRO A 20 -12.11 -2.69 -1.39
CA PRO A 20 -12.00 -2.88 0.07
C PRO A 20 -12.68 -4.14 0.59
N GLU A 21 -13.87 -4.44 0.08
CA GLU A 21 -14.77 -5.51 0.54
C GLU A 21 -14.13 -6.89 0.37
N VAL A 22 -13.24 -7.03 -0.61
CA VAL A 22 -12.52 -8.29 -0.91
C VAL A 22 -11.10 -8.23 -0.38
N TYR A 23 -10.38 -7.14 -0.64
CA TYR A 23 -8.97 -7.04 -0.32
C TYR A 23 -8.70 -6.99 1.18
N ILE A 24 -9.46 -6.20 1.94
CA ILE A 24 -9.19 -5.97 3.37
C ILE A 24 -9.34 -7.26 4.18
N PRO A 25 -10.44 -8.04 4.07
CA PRO A 25 -10.56 -9.30 4.81
C PRO A 25 -9.43 -10.28 4.49
N LEU A 26 -9.10 -10.45 3.20
CA LEU A 26 -8.02 -11.35 2.77
C LEU A 26 -6.65 -10.87 3.26
N ALA A 27 -6.36 -9.58 3.13
CA ALA A 27 -5.09 -9.01 3.54
C ALA A 27 -4.90 -9.07 5.06
N ARG A 28 -5.97 -8.91 5.85
CA ARG A 28 -5.92 -9.01 7.32
C ARG A 28 -5.46 -10.38 7.80
N ILE A 29 -5.88 -11.46 7.14
CA ILE A 29 -5.44 -12.82 7.50
C ILE A 29 -3.91 -12.95 7.32
N LEU A 30 -3.35 -12.29 6.31
CA LEU A 30 -1.94 -12.42 5.94
C LEU A 30 -1.01 -11.40 6.61
N LYS A 31 -1.53 -10.20 6.94
CA LYS A 31 -0.74 -9.04 7.38
C LYS A 31 -1.19 -8.47 8.73
N GLY A 32 -2.25 -8.99 9.34
CA GLY A 32 -2.68 -8.59 10.69
C GLY A 32 -2.96 -7.09 10.81
N ASP A 33 -2.39 -6.48 11.84
CA ASP A 33 -2.64 -5.09 12.24
C ASP A 33 -2.07 -4.02 11.29
N PHE A 34 -1.23 -4.42 10.32
CA PHE A 34 -0.85 -3.52 9.22
C PHE A 34 -2.05 -3.14 8.34
N ILE A 35 -3.10 -3.95 8.37
CA ILE A 35 -4.32 -3.70 7.61
C ILE A 35 -5.35 -3.00 8.49
N VAL A 36 -5.96 -1.97 7.93
CA VAL A 36 -7.01 -1.16 8.57
C VAL A 36 -8.07 -2.02 9.25
N ASN A 37 -8.35 -1.70 10.51
CA ASN A 37 -9.31 -2.40 11.35
C ASN A 37 -9.95 -1.46 12.38
N LYS A 38 -10.86 -1.97 13.22
CA LYS A 38 -11.61 -1.19 14.21
C LYS A 38 -10.73 -0.50 15.27
N LYS A 39 -9.48 -0.94 15.44
CA LYS A 39 -8.52 -0.32 16.37
C LYS A 39 -7.56 0.63 15.65
N THR A 40 -7.64 0.77 14.33
CA THR A 40 -6.78 1.69 13.57
C THR A 40 -7.14 3.13 13.90
N GLU A 41 -6.14 3.93 14.20
CA GLU A 41 -6.28 5.34 14.58
C GLU A 41 -5.92 6.27 13.42
N ILE A 42 -5.06 5.83 12.50
CA ILE A 42 -4.66 6.56 11.30
C ILE A 42 -4.23 5.59 10.20
N VAL A 43 -4.50 5.93 8.95
CA VAL A 43 -3.96 5.25 7.76
C VAL A 43 -2.87 6.13 7.16
N ILE A 44 -1.68 5.57 6.92
CA ILE A 44 -0.61 6.24 6.18
C ILE A 44 -0.18 5.31 5.06
N GLU A 45 -0.51 5.70 3.83
CA GLU A 45 -0.27 4.88 2.65
C GLU A 45 0.12 5.70 1.44
N GLY A 46 0.78 5.03 0.51
CA GLY A 46 1.23 5.56 -0.75
C GLY A 46 1.65 4.40 -1.64
N TYR A 47 1.72 4.66 -2.95
CA TYR A 47 2.34 3.71 -3.85
C TYR A 47 3.77 3.37 -3.34
N PRO A 48 4.27 2.13 -3.52
CA PRO A 48 5.62 1.78 -3.08
C PRO A 48 6.65 2.81 -3.52
N ARG A 49 7.65 3.08 -2.67
CA ARG A 49 8.72 4.06 -2.96
C ARG A 49 8.29 5.54 -2.98
N SER A 50 7.13 5.87 -2.42
CA SER A 50 6.62 7.24 -2.28
C SER A 50 6.86 7.86 -0.88
N GLY A 51 7.93 7.46 -0.19
CA GLY A 51 8.26 8.01 1.15
C GLY A 51 7.49 7.37 2.32
N ASN A 52 6.81 6.24 2.11
CA ASN A 52 6.00 5.55 3.14
C ASN A 52 6.71 5.36 4.49
N SER A 53 7.89 4.74 4.48
CA SER A 53 8.64 4.46 5.72
C SER A 53 9.10 5.75 6.41
N PHE A 54 9.44 6.80 5.64
CA PHE A 54 9.80 8.10 6.21
C PHE A 54 8.60 8.75 6.89
N ALA A 55 7.46 8.83 6.21
CA ALA A 55 6.25 9.44 6.76
C ALA A 55 5.74 8.68 7.99
N GLU A 56 5.76 7.35 7.96
CA GLU A 56 5.41 6.51 9.12
C GLU A 56 6.34 6.81 10.30
N ALA A 57 7.66 6.79 10.10
CA ALA A 57 8.63 7.07 11.15
C ALA A 57 8.51 8.49 11.71
N ALA A 58 8.39 9.50 10.83
CA ALA A 58 8.21 10.89 11.22
C ALA A 58 6.92 11.11 12.01
N PHE A 59 5.82 10.47 11.58
CA PHE A 59 4.57 10.51 12.33
C PHE A 59 4.73 9.90 13.71
N ARG A 60 5.28 8.68 13.81
CA ARG A 60 5.52 8.00 15.10
C ARG A 60 6.39 8.82 16.03
N PHE A 61 7.48 9.38 15.52
CA PHE A 61 8.41 10.22 16.28
C PHE A 61 7.72 11.47 16.85
N SER A 62 6.70 11.98 16.15
CA SER A 62 5.95 13.16 16.57
C SER A 62 4.83 12.85 17.59
N GLN A 63 4.59 11.59 17.94
CA GLN A 63 3.52 11.21 18.88
C GLN A 63 4.04 11.11 20.32
N THR A 64 3.22 11.53 21.28
CA THR A 64 3.49 11.38 22.71
C THR A 64 3.16 9.98 23.25
N ARG A 65 2.49 9.15 22.44
CA ARG A 65 2.12 7.77 22.76
C ARG A 65 2.19 6.87 21.52
N PRO A 66 2.22 5.54 21.69
CA PRO A 66 2.00 4.63 20.58
C PRO A 66 0.64 4.88 19.91
N VAL A 67 0.65 4.94 18.58
CA VAL A 67 -0.56 5.07 17.73
C VAL A 67 -0.64 3.86 16.80
N ARG A 68 -1.84 3.31 16.63
CA ARG A 68 -2.13 2.17 15.75
C ARG A 68 -2.31 2.65 14.31
N ILE A 69 -1.22 2.56 13.55
CA ILE A 69 -1.15 2.99 12.15
C ILE A 69 -1.39 1.80 11.23
N ALA A 70 -2.35 1.91 10.31
CA ALA A 70 -2.48 0.98 9.19
C ALA A 70 -1.60 1.46 8.02
N HIS A 71 -0.77 0.56 7.49
CA HIS A 71 0.28 0.89 6.51
C HIS A 71 0.81 -0.37 5.79
N HIS A 72 1.74 -0.20 4.85
CA HIS A 72 2.48 -1.30 4.20
C HIS A 72 1.62 -2.37 3.48
N SER A 73 0.35 -2.06 3.15
CA SER A 73 -0.41 -2.84 2.17
C SER A 73 -0.16 -2.35 0.74
N HIS A 74 0.09 -1.04 0.56
CA HIS A 74 0.25 -0.39 -0.74
C HIS A 74 -0.88 -0.77 -1.70
N ALA A 75 -2.12 -0.70 -1.21
CA ALA A 75 -3.34 -0.96 -1.94
C ALA A 75 -4.31 0.20 -1.72
N ALA A 76 -4.93 0.70 -2.79
CA ALA A 76 -5.97 1.71 -2.71
C ALA A 76 -7.10 1.31 -1.76
N ALA A 77 -7.41 0.02 -1.66
CA ALA A 77 -8.38 -0.56 -0.75
C ALA A 77 -8.16 -0.17 0.72
N GLN A 78 -6.90 -0.04 1.17
CA GLN A 78 -6.59 0.41 2.53
C GLN A 78 -6.95 1.89 2.73
N VAL A 79 -6.63 2.74 1.75
CA VAL A 79 -6.98 4.17 1.75
C VAL A 79 -8.50 4.34 1.69
N ARG A 80 -9.17 3.65 0.76
CA ARG A 80 -10.63 3.68 0.59
C ARG A 80 -11.36 3.23 1.85
N ALA A 81 -10.90 2.15 2.48
CA ALA A 81 -11.47 1.68 3.75
C ALA A 81 -11.25 2.68 4.90
N GLY A 82 -10.04 3.26 5.00
CA GLY A 82 -9.76 4.31 5.99
C GLY A 82 -10.70 5.51 5.85
N ALA A 83 -10.82 6.04 4.64
CA ALA A 83 -11.73 7.15 4.32
C ALA A 83 -13.20 6.80 4.60
N HIS A 84 -13.66 5.62 4.14
CA HIS A 84 -15.04 5.17 4.35
C HIS A 84 -15.40 4.99 5.83
N TRP A 85 -14.44 4.56 6.66
CA TRP A 85 -14.60 4.41 8.11
C TRP A 85 -14.33 5.70 8.89
N HIS A 86 -14.14 6.84 8.21
CA HIS A 86 -13.85 8.14 8.83
C HIS A 86 -12.59 8.13 9.71
N ILE A 87 -11.62 7.28 9.36
CA ILE A 87 -10.30 7.25 10.00
C ILE A 87 -9.42 8.31 9.31
N PRO A 88 -8.68 9.14 10.07
CA PRO A 88 -7.68 10.04 9.50
C PRO A 88 -6.76 9.29 8.52
N THR A 89 -6.68 9.76 7.28
CA THR A 89 -6.01 9.04 6.19
C THR A 89 -5.07 9.97 5.44
N ILE A 90 -3.77 9.66 5.49
CA ILE A 90 -2.72 10.36 4.76
C ILE A 90 -2.34 9.53 3.54
N VAL A 91 -2.48 10.14 2.36
CA VAL A 91 -2.05 9.57 1.08
C VAL A 91 -0.79 10.27 0.63
N LEU A 92 0.32 9.53 0.58
CA LEU A 92 1.60 10.04 0.11
C LEU A 92 1.63 9.94 -1.40
N LEU A 93 1.94 11.04 -2.07
CA LEU A 93 2.09 11.11 -3.52
C LEU A 93 3.56 11.39 -3.86
N ARG A 94 4.05 10.74 -4.92
CA ARG A 94 5.36 11.01 -5.52
C ARG A 94 5.21 11.00 -7.03
N GLU A 95 6.02 11.81 -7.72
CA GLU A 95 6.11 11.80 -9.18
C GLU A 95 6.20 10.34 -9.71
N PRO A 96 5.33 9.96 -10.67
CA PRO A 96 5.17 8.58 -11.08
C PRO A 96 6.44 7.95 -11.67
N GLU A 97 7.18 8.64 -12.53
CA GLU A 97 8.41 8.11 -13.12
C GLU A 97 9.45 7.79 -12.04
N GLU A 98 9.63 8.68 -11.06
CA GLU A 98 10.56 8.46 -9.97
C GLU A 98 10.17 7.26 -9.09
N ALA A 99 8.89 7.16 -8.72
CA ALA A 99 8.40 6.09 -7.87
C ALA A 99 8.47 4.72 -8.57
N VAL A 100 8.04 4.67 -9.83
CA VAL A 100 8.10 3.47 -10.68
C VAL A 100 9.53 3.03 -10.92
N ARG A 101 10.43 3.95 -11.28
CA ARG A 101 11.84 3.62 -11.49
C ARG A 101 12.48 3.08 -10.21
N SER A 102 12.22 3.71 -9.06
CA SER A 102 12.71 3.23 -7.77
C SER A 102 12.19 1.81 -7.45
N LEU A 103 10.91 1.52 -7.75
CA LEU A 103 10.31 0.21 -7.50
C LEU A 103 10.95 -0.87 -8.38
N MET A 104 11.15 -0.58 -9.66
CA MET A 104 11.77 -1.48 -10.61
C MET A 104 13.22 -1.79 -10.21
N MET A 105 13.99 -0.79 -9.76
CA MET A 105 15.36 -1.02 -9.28
C MET A 105 15.38 -1.91 -8.02
N HIS A 106 14.41 -1.76 -7.13
CA HIS A 106 14.31 -2.58 -5.92
C HIS A 106 13.81 -4.01 -6.19
N HIS A 107 13.03 -4.22 -7.25
CA HIS A 107 12.42 -5.51 -7.60
C HIS A 107 12.49 -5.83 -9.11
N PRO A 108 13.70 -5.90 -9.70
CA PRO A 108 13.87 -5.91 -11.16
C PRO A 108 13.35 -7.18 -11.83
N GLN A 109 13.22 -8.29 -11.11
CA GLN A 109 12.67 -9.54 -11.66
C GLN A 109 11.14 -9.60 -11.62
N LEU A 110 10.50 -8.73 -10.83
CA LEU A 110 9.05 -8.74 -10.63
C LEU A 110 8.33 -7.71 -11.50
N PHE A 111 8.92 -6.53 -11.66
CA PHE A 111 8.29 -5.41 -12.37
C PHE A 111 8.94 -5.13 -13.73
N ASP A 112 8.09 -4.91 -14.72
CA ASP A 112 8.40 -4.12 -15.90
C ASP A 112 7.69 -2.76 -15.80
N ALA A 113 8.07 -1.80 -16.65
CA ALA A 113 7.53 -0.44 -16.60
C ALA A 113 6.00 -0.44 -16.73
N LYS A 114 5.45 -1.24 -17.67
CA LYS A 114 4.01 -1.35 -17.89
C LYS A 114 3.27 -1.81 -16.64
N MET A 115 3.77 -2.85 -15.96
CA MET A 115 3.17 -3.35 -14.73
C MET A 115 3.27 -2.33 -13.59
N ALA A 116 4.42 -1.67 -13.44
CA ALA A 116 4.65 -0.72 -12.37
C ALA A 116 3.76 0.53 -12.52
N PHE A 117 3.67 1.12 -13.72
CA PHE A 117 2.75 2.24 -14.00
C PHE A 117 1.29 1.83 -13.85
N HIS A 118 0.91 0.64 -14.32
CA HIS A 118 -0.46 0.15 -14.11
C HIS A 118 -0.81 0.05 -12.63
N GLU A 119 0.11 -0.43 -11.78
CA GLU A 119 -0.11 -0.45 -10.34
C GLU A 119 -0.16 0.93 -9.69
N TYR A 120 0.56 1.90 -10.25
CA TYR A 120 0.50 3.29 -9.80
C TYR A 120 -0.89 3.86 -10.04
N LEU A 121 -1.44 3.67 -11.25
CA LEU A 121 -2.79 4.09 -11.64
C LEU A 121 -3.91 3.38 -10.89
N ILE A 122 -3.68 2.15 -10.41
CA ILE A 122 -4.65 1.43 -9.58
C ILE A 122 -4.59 1.91 -8.13
N PHE A 123 -3.44 2.44 -7.69
CA PHE A 123 -3.27 2.92 -6.32
C PHE A 123 -3.88 4.32 -6.10
N TYR A 124 -3.64 5.27 -7.03
CA TYR A 124 -4.16 6.64 -6.98
C TYR A 124 -5.37 6.81 -7.88
#